data_AF-A0A946J406-F1
#
_entry.id   AF-A0A946J406-F1
#
_cell.length_a   1.000
_cell.length_b   1.000
_cell.length_c   1.000
_cell.angle_alpha   90.00
_cell.angle_beta   90.00
_cell.angle_gamma   90.00
#
_symmetry.space_group_name_H-M   'P 1'
#
loop_
_entity.id
_entity.type
_entity.pdbx_description
1 polymer ?
#
loop_
_entity_poly.entity_id
_entity_poly.type
_entity_poly.pdbx_seq_one_letter_code
_entity_poly.pdbx_strand_id
1 'polypeptide(L)' 'MPFFRVVLTEHTIAAKHGYKEVLGFYNPISKEFKIKDLDKVKTYVSHGVQFSPRVEKLLKVNNISI' A
#
# COMPACT_ATOMS: atom_id res chain seq x y z
N MET A 1 4.64 -13.37 -13.67
CA MET A 1 3.34 -12.71 -13.40
C MET A 1 3.55 -11.34 -12.79
N PRO A 2 2.81 -10.30 -13.18
CA PRO A 2 2.85 -9.00 -12.51
C PRO A 2 2.36 -9.14 -11.07
N PHE A 3 3.23 -8.86 -10.10
CA PHE A 3 2.92 -8.84 -8.68
C PHE A 3 3.39 -7.50 -8.13
N PHE A 4 2.48 -6.70 -7.59
CA PHE A 4 2.81 -5.41 -7.03
C PHE A 4 2.89 -5.53 -5.52
N ARG A 5 3.97 -5.00 -4.93
CA ARG A 5 4.09 -4.87 -3.48
C ARG A 5 3.61 -3.48 -3.09
N VAL A 6 2.76 -3.42 -2.08
CA VAL A 6 2.38 -2.17 -1.44
C VAL A 6 3.48 -1.88 -0.42
N VAL A 7 4.24 -0.82 -0.68
CA VAL A 7 5.40 -0.46 0.12
C VAL A 7 5.25 0.95 0.67
N LEU A 8 5.75 1.16 1.88
CA LEU A 8 5.96 2.47 2.45
C LEU A 8 7.32 2.98 1.99
N THR A 9 7.34 4.11 1.28
CA THR A 9 8.58 4.78 0.88
C THR A 9 8.48 6.25 1.32
N GLU A 10 9.61 6.89 1.59
CA GLU A 10 9.61 8.35 1.64
C GLU A 10 9.56 8.89 0.22
N HIS A 11 8.92 10.05 0.05
CA HIS A 11 8.68 10.67 -1.26
C HIS A 11 9.99 11.00 -2.01
N THR A 12 11.08 11.19 -1.27
CA THR A 12 12.41 11.51 -1.80
C THR A 12 13.19 10.30 -2.31
N ILE A 13 12.74 9.07 -2.03
CA ILE A 13 13.50 7.86 -2.34
C ILE A 13 12.95 7.17 -3.59
N ALA A 14 13.86 6.69 -4.44
CA ALA A 14 13.50 6.00 -5.67
C ALA A 14 12.68 4.73 -5.36
N ALA A 15 11.56 4.57 -6.08
CA ALA A 15 10.61 3.46 -5.93
C ALA A 15 11.22 2.05 -6.03
N LYS A 16 12.43 1.92 -6.60
CA LYS A 16 13.15 0.65 -6.75
C LYS A 16 14.11 0.31 -5.60
N HIS A 17 14.57 1.28 -4.81
CA HIS A 17 15.72 1.06 -3.91
C HIS A 17 15.50 1.44 -2.44
N GLY A 18 14.46 2.20 -2.10
CA GLY A 18 14.23 2.63 -0.72
C GLY A 18 12.79 2.49 -0.29
N TYR A 19 12.35 1.25 -0.09
CA TYR A 19 11.15 1.01 0.69
C TYR A 19 11.54 0.75 2.15
N LYS A 20 10.86 1.43 3.06
CA LYS A 20 11.06 1.30 4.51
C LYS A 20 10.41 0.01 5.00
N GLU A 21 9.21 -0.28 4.50
CA GLU A 21 8.46 -1.46 4.88
C GLU A 21 7.49 -1.92 3.78
N VAL A 22 7.19 -3.22 3.73
CA VAL A 22 6.17 -3.79 2.86
C VAL A 22 4.88 -3.96 3.66
N LEU A 23 3.83 -3.22 3.30
CA LEU A 23 2.54 -3.21 4.01
C LEU A 23 1.56 -4.25 3.45
N GLY A 24 1.81 -4.72 2.23
CA GLY A 24 0.95 -5.70 1.59
C GLY A 24 1.31 -5.97 0.14
N PHE A 25 0.37 -6.55 -0.58
CA PHE A 25 0.52 -6.84 -2.00
C PHE A 25 -0.78 -6.64 -2.77
N TYR A 26 -0.62 -6.39 -4.05
CA TYR A 26 -1.66 -6.28 -5.04
C TYR A 26 -1.35 -7.18 -6.22
N ASN A 27 -2.28 -8.08 -6.54
CA ASN A 27 -2.23 -8.89 -7.74
C ASN A 27 -3.26 -8.37 -8.76
N PRO A 28 -2.83 -7.82 -9.92
CA PRO A 28 -3.73 -7.27 -10.93
C PRO A 28 -4.51 -8.37 -11.68
N ILE A 29 -4.01 -9.61 -11.73
CA ILE A 29 -4.65 -10.73 -12.44
C ILE A 29 -5.88 -11.19 -11.66
N SER A 30 -5.69 -11.46 -10.36
CA SER A 30 -6.78 -11.88 -9.48
C SER A 30 -7.58 -10.72 -8.90
N LYS A 31 -7.16 -9.46 -9.17
CA LYS A 31 -7.63 -8.23 -8.50
C LYS A 31 -7.56 -8.32 -6.98
N GLU A 32 -6.72 -9.21 -6.46
CA GLU A 32 -6.61 -9.46 -5.03
C GLU A 32 -5.69 -8.41 -4.42
N PHE A 33 -6.24 -7.61 -3.51
CA PHE A 33 -5.51 -6.65 -2.72
C PHE A 33 -5.56 -7.11 -1.26
N LYS A 34 -4.41 -7.51 -0.72
CA LYS A 34 -4.29 -7.90 0.67
C LYS A 34 -3.25 -7.03 1.36
N ILE A 35 -3.72 -6.27 2.34
CA ILE A 35 -2.87 -5.60 3.31
C ILE A 35 -2.60 -6.61 4.42
N LYS A 36 -1.33 -6.95 4.62
CA LYS A 36 -0.93 -7.95 5.63
C LYS A 36 -0.89 -7.32 7.02
N ASP A 37 -0.52 -6.04 7.08
CA ASP A 37 -0.31 -5.26 8.31
C ASP A 37 -1.27 -4.06 8.36
N LEU A 38 -2.57 -4.35 8.50
CA LEU A 38 -3.64 -3.34 8.54
C LEU A 38 -3.46 -2.34 9.68
N ASP A 39 -2.98 -2.82 10.83
CA ASP A 39 -2.70 -2.02 12.03
C ASP A 39 -1.63 -0.97 11.77
N LYS A 40 -0.54 -1.37 11.10
CA LYS A 40 0.52 -0.44 10.70
C LYS A 40 0.03 0.58 9.70
N VAL A 41 -0.80 0.18 8.73
CA VAL A 41 -1.38 1.13 7.78
C VAL A 41 -2.18 2.20 8.54
N LYS A 42 -2.98 1.84 9.54
CA LYS A 42 -3.68 2.84 10.39
C LYS A 42 -2.71 3.76 11.12
N THR A 43 -1.65 3.23 11.72
CA THR A 43 -0.60 4.04 12.38
C THR A 43 0.01 5.04 11.40
N TYR A 44 0.34 4.61 10.19
CA TYR A 44 0.95 5.47 9.17
C TYR A 44 -0.02 6.55 8.66
N VAL A 45 -1.30 6.22 8.47
CA VAL A 45 -2.32 7.24 8.15
C VAL A 45 -2.45 8.24 9.28
N SER A 46 -2.47 7.77 10.53
CA SER A 46 -2.51 8.64 11.72
C SER A 46 -1.28 9.56 11.81
N HIS A 47 -0.12 9.10 11.33
CA HIS A 47 1.11 9.88 11.22
C HIS A 47 1.15 10.81 9.99
N GLY A 48 0.09 10.87 9.17
CA GLY A 48 -0.01 11.77 8.01
C GLY A 48 0.61 11.23 6.71
N VAL A 49 0.79 9.90 6.59
CA VAL A 49 1.24 9.30 5.33
C VAL A 49 0.14 9.42 4.27
N GLN A 50 0.51 9.98 3.11
CA GLN A 50 -0.41 10.15 1.99
C GLN A 50 -0.39 8.92 1.07
N PHE A 51 -1.57 8.39 0.76
CA PHE A 51 -1.69 7.28 -0.19
C PHE A 51 -1.52 7.74 -1.63
N SER A 52 -1.03 6.84 -2.48
CA SER A 52 -1.07 7.04 -3.92
C SER A 52 -2.50 6.86 -4.46
N PRO A 53 -2.89 7.56 -5.54
CA PRO A 53 -4.25 7.53 -6.09
C PRO A 53 -4.71 6.12 -6.49
N ARG A 54 -3.78 5.25 -6.89
CA ARG A 54 -4.08 3.84 -7.19
C ARG A 54 -4.40 3.03 -5.93
N VAL A 55 -3.68 3.28 -4.83
CA VAL A 55 -3.88 2.59 -3.54
C VAL A 55 -5.18 3.04 -2.89
N GLU A 56 -5.50 4.33 -2.94
CA GLU A 56 -6.79 4.86 -2.46
C GLU A 56 -7.97 4.20 -3.19
N LYS A 57 -7.85 4.07 -4.51
CA LYS A 57 -8.89 3.40 -5.32
C LYS A 57 -9.02 1.92 -4.93
N LEU A 58 -7.90 1.23 -4.70
CA LEU A 58 -7.93 -0.17 -4.25
C LEU A 58 -8.53 -0.33 -2.86
N LEU A 59 -8.22 0.57 -1.94
CA LEU A 59 -8.77 0.58 -0.59
C LEU A 59 -10.29 0.76 -0.59
N LYS A 60 -10.80 1.73 -1.37
CA LYS A 60 -12.24 1.95 -1.57
C LYS A 60 -12.94 0.75 -2.19
N VAL A 61 -12.34 0.14 -3.23
CA VAL A 61 -12.90 -1.04 -3.90
C VAL A 61 -12.97 -2.24 -2.96
N ASN A 62 -12.00 -2.40 -2.07
CA ASN A 62 -11.95 -3.52 -1.12
C ASN A 62 -12.68 -3.23 0.21
N ASN A 63 -13.37 -2.09 0.34
CA ASN A 63 -14.06 -1.68 1.58
C ASN A 63 -13.17 -1.77 2.84
N ILE A 64 -11.87 -1.49 2.69
CA ILE A 64 -10.94 -1.57 3.81
C ILE A 64 -11.04 -0.26 4.59
N SER A 65 -11.74 -0.30 5.72
CA SER A 65 -11.88 0.83 6.65
C SER A 65 -10.64 0.95 7.54
N ILE A 66 -9.72 1.81 7.13
CA ILE A 66 -8.58 2.25 7.95
C ILE A 66 -8.97 3.48 8.77
#